data_AF-A0A101GWV3-F1
#
_entry.id   AF-A0A101GWV3-F1
#
_cell.length_a   1.000
_cell.length_b   1.000
_cell.length_c   1.000
_cell.angle_alpha   90.00
_cell.angle_beta   90.00
_cell.angle_gamma   90.00
#
_symmetry.space_group_name_H-M   'P 1'
#
loop_
_entity.id
_entity.type
_entity.pdbx_description
1 polymer ?
#
loop_
_entity_poly.entity_id
_entity_poly.type
_entity_poly.pdbx_seq_one_letter_code
_entity_poly.pdbx_strand_id
1 'polypeptide(L)'
;MKDVAGNELETEFDLSDLLLKEEEGFLIFKDYIIGDDGIYLEYELNNSNGDKVDIDDAIEIKRKIKGSDYFEDVDNFILPIEENREFIYIVLFDKIQYTAEVSFNGVNLLEIQKTGKIKTFQDKLYYEYAISNFNLAGITLYEFGESNNIYNIVTNNLYFEINKEGPFSYYFNQNNNWYKFLINFENEPLPAPSLKNAIFIEEQNSRRVSFEILSTGHDDVFVNKATLNIFNQGSTTPFITKTIEGNLVK
;
A
#
# COMPACT_ATOMS: atom_id res chain seq x y z
N MET A 1 -52.86 7.78 51.86
CA MET A 1 -53.12 8.32 53.22
C MET A 1 -53.21 9.85 53.06
N LYS A 2 -54.00 10.60 53.83
CA LYS A 2 -53.96 12.08 53.78
C LYS A 2 -53.42 12.60 55.10
N ASP A 3 -52.62 13.66 55.06
CA ASP A 3 -52.12 14.28 56.28
C ASP A 3 -53.24 15.01 57.05
N VAL A 4 -52.91 15.52 58.23
CA VAL A 4 -53.87 16.22 59.11
C VAL A 4 -54.38 17.54 58.49
N ALA A 5 -53.77 18.01 57.39
CA ALA A 5 -54.16 19.19 56.63
C ALA A 5 -54.97 18.86 55.36
N GLY A 6 -55.24 17.58 55.08
CA GLY A 6 -56.02 17.12 53.93
C GLY A 6 -55.24 17.02 52.62
N ASN A 7 -53.91 17.15 52.67
CA ASN A 7 -53.07 16.94 51.50
C ASN A 7 -53.00 15.44 51.18
N GLU A 8 -53.02 15.10 49.90
CA GLU A 8 -52.69 13.75 49.44
C GLU A 8 -51.23 13.47 49.78
N LEU A 9 -50.98 12.48 50.66
CA LEU A 9 -49.64 11.89 50.73
C LEU A 9 -49.49 11.13 49.41
N GLU A 10 -48.78 11.75 48.46
CA GLU A 10 -48.23 11.06 47.31
C GLU A 10 -47.40 9.88 47.85
N THR A 11 -47.93 8.70 47.56
CA THR A 11 -47.34 7.40 47.84
C THR A 11 -46.11 7.22 46.98
N GLU A 12 -44.99 6.85 47.63
CA GLU A 12 -43.73 6.38 47.04
C GLU A 12 -43.18 7.21 45.88
N PHE A 13 -42.12 7.97 46.17
CA PHE A 13 -41.23 8.52 45.14
C PHE A 13 -40.64 7.34 44.35
N ASP A 14 -41.13 7.11 43.13
CA ASP A 14 -40.61 6.04 42.28
C ASP A 14 -39.25 6.47 41.70
N LEU A 15 -38.18 6.08 42.39
CA LEU A 15 -36.81 6.33 41.96
C LEU A 15 -36.43 5.58 40.68
N SER A 16 -37.27 4.65 40.19
CA SER A 16 -37.03 3.92 38.94
C SER A 16 -36.88 4.85 37.74
N ASP A 17 -37.59 5.98 37.74
CA ASP A 17 -37.51 6.99 36.68
C ASP A 17 -36.22 7.81 36.68
N LEU A 18 -35.43 7.74 37.77
CA LEU A 18 -34.14 8.42 37.94
C LEU A 18 -32.93 7.47 37.79
N LEU A 19 -33.16 6.16 37.66
CA LEU A 19 -32.08 5.18 37.58
C LEU A 19 -31.62 5.01 36.14
N LEU A 20 -30.41 5.49 35.86
CA LEU A 20 -29.69 5.18 34.63
C LEU A 20 -29.45 3.67 34.56
N LYS A 21 -29.96 3.04 33.49
CA LYS A 21 -29.73 1.62 33.23
C LYS A 21 -28.40 1.44 32.50
N GLU A 22 -27.45 0.74 33.10
CA GLU A 22 -26.20 0.37 32.43
C GLU A 22 -26.37 -0.96 31.69
N GLU A 23 -25.98 -0.98 30.41
CA GLU A 23 -26.00 -2.17 29.56
C GLU A 23 -24.63 -2.39 28.91
N GLU A 24 -24.28 -3.67 28.72
CA GLU A 24 -23.16 -4.05 27.87
C GLU A 24 -23.58 -3.93 26.39
N GLY A 25 -22.77 -3.24 25.61
CA GLY A 25 -22.91 -3.10 24.17
C GLY A 25 -21.74 -3.77 23.43
N PHE A 26 -21.97 -4.09 22.17
CA PHE A 26 -20.99 -4.73 21.30
C PHE A 26 -20.82 -3.92 20.03
N LEU A 27 -19.58 -3.55 19.69
CA LEU A 27 -19.26 -2.92 18.42
C LEU A 27 -19.02 -3.99 17.36
N ILE A 28 -19.84 -3.98 16.30
CA ILE A 28 -19.77 -4.92 15.19
C ILE A 28 -19.20 -4.18 13.97
N PHE A 29 -18.19 -4.78 13.33
CA PHE A 29 -17.61 -4.23 12.11
C PHE A 29 -18.67 -4.15 11.00
N LYS A 30 -18.80 -2.98 10.40
CA LYS A 30 -19.80 -2.69 9.37
C LYS A 30 -19.15 -2.61 7.99
N ASP A 31 -18.21 -1.69 7.80
CA ASP A 31 -17.56 -1.48 6.50
C ASP A 31 -16.19 -0.79 6.62
N TYR A 32 -15.44 -0.80 5.52
CA TYR A 32 -14.26 0.03 5.33
C TYR A 32 -14.63 1.34 4.63
N ILE A 33 -14.17 2.46 5.17
CA ILE A 33 -14.32 3.78 4.56
C ILE A 33 -12.96 4.18 3.97
N ILE A 34 -12.92 4.41 2.65
CA ILE A 34 -11.75 4.96 1.97
C ILE A 34 -11.87 6.48 1.99
N GLY A 35 -11.09 7.13 2.87
CA GLY A 35 -11.01 8.58 2.97
C GLY A 35 -9.96 9.18 2.05
N ASP A 36 -9.74 10.49 2.16
CA ASP A 36 -8.70 11.19 1.40
C ASP A 36 -7.29 10.98 2.01
N ASP A 37 -7.22 10.68 3.29
CA ASP A 37 -5.98 10.59 4.07
C ASP A 37 -5.68 9.20 4.63
N GLY A 38 -6.57 8.22 4.37
CA GLY A 38 -6.37 6.84 4.78
C GLY A 38 -7.60 5.97 4.66
N ILE A 39 -7.54 4.81 5.32
CA ILE A 39 -8.61 3.83 5.39
C ILE A 39 -9.09 3.75 6.82
N TYR A 40 -10.41 3.70 6.99
CA TYR A 40 -11.07 3.70 8.28
C TYR A 40 -11.99 2.48 8.41
N LEU A 41 -12.19 2.07 9.66
CA LEU A 41 -13.11 1.03 10.08
C LEU A 41 -14.36 1.71 10.62
N GLU A 42 -15.52 1.35 10.07
CA GLU A 42 -16.81 1.75 10.62
C GLU A 42 -17.40 0.60 11.43
N TYR A 43 -17.93 0.92 12.62
CA TYR A 43 -18.65 -0.02 13.47
C TYR A 43 -20.08 0.45 13.72
N GLU A 44 -20.94 -0.51 14.03
CA GLU A 44 -22.26 -0.25 14.61
C GLU A 44 -22.36 -0.81 16.04
N LEU A 45 -23.17 -0.16 16.87
CA LEU A 45 -23.43 -0.59 18.23
C LEU A 45 -24.62 -1.55 18.25
N ASN A 46 -24.43 -2.72 18.88
CA ASN A 46 -25.49 -3.67 19.16
C ASN A 46 -25.65 -3.84 20.67
N ASN A 47 -26.87 -4.06 21.14
CA ASN A 47 -27.16 -4.35 22.54
C ASN A 47 -26.83 -5.81 22.89
N SER A 48 -27.04 -6.18 24.16
CA SER A 48 -26.82 -7.54 24.66
C SER A 48 -27.67 -8.65 24.01
N ASN A 49 -28.77 -8.30 23.33
CA ASN A 49 -29.58 -9.25 22.57
C ASN A 49 -29.09 -9.42 21.12
N GLY A 50 -28.09 -8.64 20.70
CA GLY A 50 -27.58 -8.60 19.34
C GLY A 50 -28.35 -7.66 18.40
N ASP A 51 -29.33 -6.91 18.92
CA ASP A 51 -30.08 -5.95 18.13
C ASP A 51 -29.28 -4.67 17.94
N LYS A 52 -29.33 -4.12 16.73
CA LYS A 52 -28.72 -2.83 16.40
C LYS A 52 -29.35 -1.70 17.22
N VAL A 53 -28.50 -0.86 17.81
CA VAL A 53 -28.87 0.37 18.51
C VAL A 53 -28.67 1.54 17.55
N ASP A 54 -29.71 2.35 17.36
CA ASP A 54 -29.62 3.60 16.61
C ASP A 54 -28.92 4.66 17.47
N ILE A 55 -27.87 5.27 16.94
CA ILE A 55 -27.06 6.25 17.66
C ILE A 55 -27.43 7.69 17.34
N ASP A 56 -28.33 7.92 16.39
CA ASP A 56 -28.77 9.28 16.03
C ASP A 56 -29.47 9.99 17.21
N ASP A 57 -30.09 9.21 18.10
CA ASP A 57 -30.76 9.68 19.32
C ASP A 57 -29.83 9.67 20.56
N ALA A 58 -28.53 9.35 20.39
CA ALA A 58 -27.58 9.38 21.50
C ALA A 58 -27.38 10.81 21.98
N ILE A 59 -27.45 11.00 23.31
CA ILE A 59 -27.16 12.28 23.97
C ILE A 59 -25.67 12.57 23.92
N GLU A 60 -24.86 11.53 24.10
CA GLU A 60 -23.40 11.67 24.18
C GLU A 60 -22.73 10.35 23.78
N ILE A 61 -21.65 10.46 23.00
CA ILE A 61 -20.75 9.34 22.72
C ILE A 61 -19.34 9.76 23.12
N LYS A 62 -18.77 8.98 24.02
CA LYS A 62 -17.40 9.17 24.50
C LYS A 62 -16.59 7.93 24.28
N ARG A 63 -15.29 8.10 24.06
CA ARG A 63 -14.35 6.98 24.06
C ARG A 63 -13.10 7.29 24.85
N LYS A 64 -12.44 6.22 25.28
CA LYS A 64 -11.09 6.28 25.84
C LYS A 64 -10.28 5.08 25.43
N ILE A 65 -8.95 5.26 25.44
CA ILE A 65 -8.03 4.14 25.37
C ILE A 65 -8.15 3.32 26.67
N LYS A 66 -8.19 2.00 26.56
CA LYS A 66 -8.27 1.11 27.72
C LYS A 66 -7.06 1.32 28.64
N GLY A 67 -7.33 1.54 29.93
CA GLY A 67 -6.31 1.91 30.92
C GLY A 67 -6.01 3.40 31.03
N SER A 68 -6.60 4.25 30.17
CA SER A 68 -6.64 5.70 30.35
C SER A 68 -7.77 6.10 31.30
N ASP A 69 -7.62 7.25 31.96
CA ASP A 69 -8.66 7.91 32.75
C ASP A 69 -9.34 9.06 31.97
N TYR A 70 -8.82 9.40 30.79
CA TYR A 70 -9.33 10.49 29.96
C TYR A 70 -10.29 9.98 28.89
N PHE A 71 -11.47 10.57 28.84
CA PHE A 71 -12.45 10.40 27.77
C PHE A 71 -12.42 11.59 26.80
N GLU A 72 -12.59 11.30 25.52
CA GLU A 72 -12.87 12.28 24.47
C GLU A 72 -14.27 12.08 23.91
N ASP A 73 -14.93 13.20 23.57
CA ASP A 73 -16.21 13.20 22.87
C ASP A 73 -16.00 12.85 21.39
N VAL A 74 -16.86 12.00 20.84
CA VAL A 74 -16.83 11.57 19.44
C VAL A 74 -18.24 11.52 18.88
N ASP A 75 -18.38 11.60 17.56
CA ASP A 75 -19.70 11.57 16.92
C ASP A 75 -20.11 10.17 16.42
N ASN A 76 -19.15 9.25 16.32
CA ASN A 76 -19.36 7.93 15.72
C ASN A 76 -18.27 6.94 16.15
N PHE A 77 -18.39 5.70 15.66
CA PHE A 77 -17.45 4.60 15.90
C PHE A 77 -16.49 4.39 14.72
N ILE A 78 -15.91 5.48 14.20
CA ILE A 78 -14.97 5.43 13.08
C ILE A 78 -13.54 5.59 13.60
N LEU A 79 -12.67 4.68 13.20
CA LEU A 79 -11.24 4.66 13.59
C LEU A 79 -10.35 4.28 12.40
N PRO A 80 -9.13 4.83 12.28
CA PRO A 80 -8.21 4.46 11.21
C PRO A 80 -7.79 2.99 11.33
N ILE A 81 -7.59 2.29 10.21
CA ILE A 81 -7.10 0.89 10.22
C ILE A 81 -5.72 0.73 10.87
N GLU A 82 -4.97 1.83 10.98
CA GLU A 82 -3.64 1.85 11.62
C GLU A 82 -3.70 1.84 13.14
N GLU A 83 -4.88 2.04 13.73
CA GLU A 83 -5.08 1.98 15.16
C GLU A 83 -4.75 0.58 15.70
N ASN A 84 -3.97 0.52 16.78
CA ASN A 84 -3.48 -0.72 17.38
C ASN A 84 -3.72 -0.82 18.90
N ARG A 85 -4.63 0.02 19.39
CA ARG A 85 -5.01 0.10 20.81
C ARG A 85 -6.38 -0.52 21.04
N GLU A 86 -6.72 -0.70 22.31
CA GLU A 86 -8.08 -1.06 22.73
C GLU A 86 -8.81 0.19 23.20
N PHE A 87 -10.09 0.30 22.87
CA PHE A 87 -10.95 1.41 23.26
C PHE A 87 -12.14 0.90 24.07
N ILE A 88 -12.56 1.74 25.02
CA ILE A 88 -13.85 1.64 25.71
C ILE A 88 -14.70 2.82 25.25
N TYR A 89 -15.85 2.52 24.68
CA TYR A 89 -16.88 3.48 24.31
C TYR A 89 -17.97 3.51 25.38
N ILE A 90 -18.45 4.72 25.69
CA ILE A 90 -19.65 4.98 26.48
C ILE A 90 -20.63 5.74 25.60
N VAL A 91 -21.84 5.22 25.47
CA VAL A 91 -22.92 5.80 24.66
C VAL A 91 -24.11 6.04 25.57
N LEU A 92 -24.46 7.31 25.77
CA LEU A 92 -25.50 7.73 26.68
C LEU A 92 -26.78 8.10 25.91
N PHE A 93 -27.89 7.53 26.38
CA PHE A 93 -29.26 7.91 26.04
C PHE A 93 -29.97 8.40 27.32
N ASP A 94 -31.21 8.88 27.22
CA ASP A 94 -31.95 9.48 28.34
C ASP A 94 -31.92 8.63 29.63
N LYS A 95 -32.24 7.34 29.52
CA LYS A 95 -32.30 6.40 30.67
C LYS A 95 -31.39 5.19 30.54
N ILE A 96 -30.54 5.12 29.51
CA ILE A 96 -29.72 3.94 29.22
C ILE A 96 -28.30 4.39 28.86
N GLN A 97 -27.30 3.69 29.38
CA GLN A 97 -25.90 3.85 29.00
C GLN A 97 -25.34 2.52 28.51
N TYR A 98 -24.80 2.50 27.30
CA TYR A 98 -24.06 1.37 26.77
C TYR A 98 -22.57 1.53 27.03
N THR A 99 -21.92 0.46 27.48
CA THR A 99 -20.45 0.35 27.51
C THR A 99 -20.02 -0.73 26.53
N ALA A 100 -19.17 -0.38 25.56
CA ALA A 100 -18.67 -1.31 24.55
C ALA A 100 -17.14 -1.25 24.46
N GLU A 101 -16.50 -2.41 24.35
CA GLU A 101 -15.05 -2.51 24.12
C GLU A 101 -14.75 -2.95 22.69
N VAL A 102 -13.66 -2.43 22.12
CA VAL A 102 -13.16 -2.84 20.80
C VAL A 102 -11.63 -2.82 20.78
N SER A 103 -11.06 -3.88 20.20
CA SER A 103 -9.61 -4.03 20.06
C SER A 103 -9.21 -3.98 18.59
N PHE A 104 -8.12 -3.28 18.30
CA PHE A 104 -7.60 -3.11 16.95
C PHE A 104 -6.21 -3.72 16.79
N ASN A 105 -5.98 -4.39 15.67
CA ASN A 105 -4.71 -5.05 15.36
C ASN A 105 -3.75 -4.17 14.55
N GLY A 106 -4.18 -2.97 14.14
CA GLY A 106 -3.43 -2.09 13.27
C GLY A 106 -3.16 -2.67 11.87
N VAL A 107 -2.14 -2.10 11.24
CA VAL A 107 -1.61 -2.56 9.96
C VAL A 107 -0.23 -3.18 10.14
N ASN A 108 0.04 -4.24 9.40
CA ASN A 108 1.37 -4.83 9.34
C ASN A 108 2.23 -4.02 8.36
N LEU A 109 3.29 -3.41 8.86
CA LEU A 109 4.25 -2.70 8.02
C LEU A 109 5.12 -3.70 7.27
N LEU A 110 5.20 -3.53 5.94
CA LEU A 110 6.00 -4.35 5.05
C LEU A 110 7.09 -3.51 4.40
N GLU A 111 8.22 -4.15 4.15
CA GLU A 111 9.26 -3.63 3.27
C GLU A 111 8.99 -4.11 1.84
N ILE A 112 9.06 -3.19 0.89
CA ILE A 112 8.97 -3.50 -0.54
C ILE A 112 10.31 -3.22 -1.21
N GLN A 113 10.71 -4.11 -2.12
CA GLN A 113 12.04 -4.07 -2.74
C GLN A 113 11.93 -3.90 -4.25
N LYS A 114 12.69 -2.93 -4.77
CA LYS A 114 12.91 -2.76 -6.21
C LYS A 114 13.77 -3.92 -6.71
N THR A 115 13.29 -4.63 -7.73
CA THR A 115 13.95 -5.84 -8.23
C THR A 115 15.07 -5.54 -9.25
N GLY A 116 15.15 -4.30 -9.73
CA GLY A 116 16.04 -3.89 -10.83
C GLY A 116 15.50 -4.23 -12.23
N LYS A 117 14.37 -4.93 -12.35
CA LYS A 117 13.75 -5.18 -13.66
C LYS A 117 12.88 -4.01 -14.09
N ILE A 118 12.88 -3.76 -15.40
CA ILE A 118 12.05 -2.77 -16.06
C ILE A 118 11.11 -3.50 -17.02
N LYS A 119 9.85 -3.08 -17.06
CA LYS A 119 8.84 -3.60 -17.98
C LYS A 119 8.29 -2.45 -18.84
N THR A 120 8.10 -2.73 -20.12
CA THR A 120 7.44 -1.81 -21.05
C THR A 120 5.97 -2.21 -21.21
N PHE A 121 5.06 -1.26 -21.04
CA PHE A 121 3.63 -1.44 -21.28
C PHE A 121 3.04 -0.12 -21.80
N GLN A 122 2.30 -0.16 -22.90
CA GLN A 122 1.72 1.03 -23.55
C GLN A 122 2.74 2.17 -23.74
N ASP A 123 3.92 1.83 -24.28
CA ASP A 123 5.05 2.75 -24.51
C ASP A 123 5.60 3.47 -23.26
N LYS A 124 5.13 3.09 -22.07
CA LYS A 124 5.65 3.54 -20.78
C LYS A 124 6.54 2.48 -20.15
N LEU A 125 7.49 2.94 -19.34
CA LEU A 125 8.39 2.08 -18.58
C LEU A 125 7.99 2.06 -17.12
N TYR A 126 8.09 0.87 -16.52
CA TYR A 126 7.75 0.62 -15.13
C TYR A 126 8.87 -0.13 -14.43
N TYR A 127 9.21 0.28 -13.21
CA TYR A 127 10.06 -0.50 -12.32
C TYR A 127 9.25 -1.60 -11.65
N GLU A 128 9.81 -2.81 -11.62
CA GLU A 128 9.24 -3.95 -10.92
C GLU A 128 9.65 -3.95 -9.44
N TYR A 129 8.67 -4.06 -8.56
CA TYR A 129 8.82 -4.20 -7.12
C TYR A 129 8.19 -5.50 -6.62
N ALA A 130 8.77 -6.06 -5.56
CA ALA A 130 8.29 -7.28 -4.94
C ALA A 130 8.29 -7.16 -3.41
N ILE A 131 7.35 -7.88 -2.79
CA ILE A 131 7.28 -8.07 -1.35
C ILE A 131 7.56 -9.54 -1.07
N SER A 132 8.59 -9.82 -0.27
CA SER A 132 9.00 -11.19 0.05
C SER A 132 7.89 -11.95 0.77
N ASN A 133 7.64 -13.20 0.36
CA ASN A 133 6.63 -14.10 0.93
C ASN A 133 5.17 -13.67 0.76
N PHE A 134 4.89 -12.65 -0.07
CA PHE A 134 3.52 -12.26 -0.40
C PHE A 134 3.14 -12.67 -1.81
N ASN A 135 1.92 -13.15 -1.98
CA ASN A 135 1.29 -13.26 -3.28
C ASN A 135 0.35 -12.07 -3.47
N LEU A 136 0.75 -11.11 -4.30
CA LEU A 136 -0.02 -9.90 -4.56
C LEU A 136 -1.05 -10.07 -5.69
N ALA A 137 -1.10 -11.22 -6.36
CA ALA A 137 -2.10 -11.45 -7.39
C ALA A 137 -3.51 -11.56 -6.77
N GLY A 138 -4.46 -10.80 -7.32
CA GLY A 138 -5.86 -10.78 -6.90
C GLY A 138 -6.16 -9.81 -5.76
N ILE A 139 -5.20 -9.04 -5.26
CA ILE A 139 -5.45 -8.03 -4.22
C ILE A 139 -5.95 -6.72 -4.82
N THR A 140 -6.68 -5.97 -4.01
CA THR A 140 -6.90 -4.54 -4.23
C THR A 140 -5.84 -3.74 -3.48
N LEU A 141 -5.12 -2.89 -4.20
CA LEU A 141 -4.09 -2.01 -3.69
C LEU A 141 -4.60 -0.57 -3.66
N TYR A 142 -4.60 0.03 -2.48
CA TYR A 142 -4.98 1.42 -2.26
C TYR A 142 -3.70 2.26 -2.15
N GLU A 143 -3.61 3.31 -2.95
CA GLU A 143 -2.50 4.25 -2.98
C GLU A 143 -2.96 5.60 -2.43
N PHE A 144 -2.15 6.18 -1.55
CA PHE A 144 -2.32 7.52 -0.99
C PHE A 144 -1.03 8.33 -1.21
N GLY A 145 -1.16 9.54 -1.75
CA GLY A 145 -0.03 10.40 -2.11
C GLY A 145 -0.51 11.69 -2.80
N GLU A 146 0.07 12.05 -3.96
CA GLU A 146 -0.41 13.21 -4.75
C GLU A 146 -1.85 13.04 -5.25
N SER A 147 -2.21 11.80 -5.59
CA SER A 147 -3.57 11.42 -5.95
C SER A 147 -3.85 10.04 -5.38
N ASN A 148 -5.07 9.84 -4.91
CA ASN A 148 -5.49 8.56 -4.36
C ASN A 148 -5.97 7.67 -5.49
N ASN A 149 -5.43 6.46 -5.55
CA ASN A 149 -5.72 5.51 -6.61
C ASN A 149 -6.04 4.13 -6.04
N ILE A 150 -6.91 3.39 -6.73
CA ILE A 150 -7.26 2.01 -6.38
C ILE A 150 -6.91 1.12 -7.56
N TYR A 151 -6.05 0.14 -7.33
CA TYR A 151 -5.58 -0.78 -8.36
C TYR A 151 -6.00 -2.21 -8.05
N ASN A 152 -6.45 -2.94 -9.08
CA ASN A 152 -6.62 -4.38 -9.00
C ASN A 152 -5.37 -5.06 -9.55
N ILE A 153 -4.64 -5.75 -8.67
CA ILE A 153 -3.36 -6.34 -9.01
C ILE A 153 -3.59 -7.73 -9.60
N VAL A 154 -3.07 -7.97 -10.80
CA VAL A 154 -3.24 -9.25 -11.54
C VAL A 154 -1.98 -10.10 -11.57
N THR A 155 -0.88 -9.63 -10.98
CA THR A 155 0.42 -10.31 -10.95
C THR A 155 1.01 -10.27 -9.55
N ASN A 156 1.91 -11.20 -9.22
CA ASN A 156 2.56 -11.22 -7.90
C ASN A 156 3.47 -10.00 -7.64
N ASN A 157 3.97 -9.34 -8.69
CA ASN A 157 4.84 -8.17 -8.58
C ASN A 157 4.03 -6.90 -8.84
N LEU A 158 4.49 -5.80 -8.24
CA LEU A 158 3.97 -4.45 -8.49
C LEU A 158 4.83 -3.72 -9.50
N TYR A 159 4.20 -2.85 -10.28
CA TYR A 159 4.86 -2.08 -11.33
C TYR A 159 4.49 -0.61 -11.17
N PHE A 160 5.50 0.23 -10.95
CA PHE A 160 5.32 1.68 -10.79
C PHE A 160 6.02 2.41 -11.92
N GLU A 161 5.38 3.44 -12.48
CA GLU A 161 5.92 4.22 -13.60
C GLU A 161 7.23 4.88 -13.19
N ILE A 162 8.23 4.85 -14.08
CA ILE A 162 9.59 5.34 -13.77
C ILE A 162 9.61 6.84 -13.45
N ASN A 163 8.69 7.62 -14.02
CA ASN A 163 8.59 9.06 -13.81
C ASN A 163 7.76 9.45 -12.57
N LYS A 164 7.28 8.47 -11.78
CA LYS A 164 6.57 8.75 -10.53
C LYS A 164 7.56 9.34 -9.53
N GLU A 165 7.17 10.38 -8.81
CA GLU A 165 8.04 11.11 -7.87
C GLU A 165 7.27 11.42 -6.58
N GLY A 166 7.97 11.37 -5.44
CA GLY A 166 7.44 11.74 -4.14
C GLY A 166 7.03 10.56 -3.25
N PRO A 167 6.52 10.84 -2.03
CA PRO A 167 6.16 9.84 -1.05
C PRO A 167 4.74 9.30 -1.27
N PHE A 168 4.60 7.98 -1.22
CA PHE A 168 3.32 7.29 -1.32
C PHE A 168 3.20 6.22 -0.24
N SER A 169 1.98 6.11 0.30
CA SER A 169 1.56 5.03 1.18
C SER A 169 0.67 4.08 0.41
N TYR A 170 0.92 2.78 0.56
CA TYR A 170 0.14 1.74 -0.09
C TYR A 170 -0.43 0.78 0.93
N TYR A 171 -1.69 0.41 0.76
CA TYR A 171 -2.40 -0.50 1.64
C TYR A 171 -3.02 -1.62 0.83
N PHE A 172 -3.07 -2.81 1.41
CA PHE A 172 -3.88 -3.91 0.90
C PHE A 172 -4.35 -4.80 2.05
N ASN A 173 -5.49 -5.45 1.85
CA ASN A 173 -5.99 -6.46 2.77
C ASN A 173 -5.76 -7.85 2.16
N GLN A 174 -5.24 -8.77 2.96
CA GLN A 174 -5.12 -10.17 2.59
C GLN A 174 -5.36 -11.04 3.82
N ASN A 175 -6.23 -12.05 3.69
CA ASN A 175 -6.59 -12.97 4.78
C ASN A 175 -7.04 -12.22 6.06
N ASN A 176 -7.89 -11.21 5.91
CA ASN A 176 -8.40 -10.35 7.00
C ASN A 176 -7.32 -9.56 7.76
N ASN A 177 -6.12 -9.45 7.21
CA ASN A 177 -5.05 -8.62 7.76
C ASN A 177 -4.77 -7.46 6.80
N TRP A 178 -4.64 -6.26 7.37
CA TRP A 178 -4.17 -5.11 6.62
C TRP A 178 -2.65 -5.04 6.63
N TYR A 179 -2.12 -4.65 5.48
CA TYR A 179 -0.70 -4.44 5.25
C TYR A 179 -0.48 -3.05 4.69
N LYS A 180 0.62 -2.43 5.09
CA LYS A 180 1.05 -1.10 4.62
C LYS A 180 2.50 -1.13 4.21
N PHE A 181 2.84 -0.49 3.10
CA PHE A 181 4.23 -0.20 2.74
C PHE A 181 4.34 1.23 2.21
N LEU A 182 5.55 1.78 2.31
CA LEU A 182 5.87 3.16 1.94
C LEU A 182 6.91 3.13 0.82
N ILE A 183 6.72 3.97 -0.19
CA ILE A 183 7.74 4.21 -1.22
C ILE A 183 7.91 5.71 -1.37
N ASN A 184 9.15 6.18 -1.24
CA ASN A 184 9.55 7.49 -1.73
C ASN A 184 10.16 7.30 -3.12
N PHE A 185 9.46 7.68 -4.17
CA PHE A 185 10.01 7.60 -5.52
C PHE A 185 10.94 8.77 -5.76
N GLU A 186 12.19 8.45 -6.05
CA GLU A 186 13.20 9.41 -6.48
C GLU A 186 13.37 9.29 -7.99
N ASN A 187 13.58 10.43 -8.65
CA ASN A 187 13.84 10.45 -10.09
C ASN A 187 15.21 9.81 -10.37
N GLU A 188 15.18 8.53 -10.73
CA GLU A 188 16.38 7.77 -11.07
C GLU A 188 16.66 7.85 -12.58
N PRO A 189 17.91 8.11 -13.00
CA PRO A 189 18.26 8.04 -14.40
C PRO A 189 18.03 6.62 -14.92
N LEU A 190 17.36 6.51 -16.07
CA LEU A 190 17.18 5.23 -16.76
C LEU A 190 18.55 4.57 -16.97
N PRO A 191 18.70 3.27 -16.66
CA PRO A 191 19.93 2.57 -16.99
C PRO A 191 20.17 2.70 -18.49
N ALA A 192 21.33 3.24 -18.86
CA ALA A 192 21.70 3.43 -20.26
C ALA A 192 21.52 2.11 -21.02
N PRO A 193 20.90 2.13 -22.21
CA PRO A 193 20.75 0.92 -23.00
C PRO A 193 22.12 0.29 -23.24
N SER A 194 22.32 -0.94 -22.77
CA SER A 194 23.53 -1.70 -23.10
C SER A 194 23.46 -2.07 -24.59
N LEU A 195 24.47 -1.64 -25.35
CA LEU A 195 24.66 -2.08 -26.73
C LEU A 195 25.02 -3.57 -26.71
N LYS A 196 24.03 -4.45 -26.87
CA LYS A 196 24.29 -5.88 -27.08
C LYS A 196 25.02 -6.02 -28.42
N ASN A 197 26.35 -6.24 -28.34
CA ASN A 197 27.29 -6.58 -29.41
C ASN A 197 26.90 -6.07 -30.80
N ALA A 198 27.47 -4.92 -31.19
CA ALA A 198 27.38 -4.45 -32.56
C ALA A 198 28.52 -5.05 -33.39
N ILE A 199 28.18 -5.69 -34.51
CA ILE A 199 29.15 -6.17 -35.51
C ILE A 199 29.06 -5.27 -36.74
N PHE A 200 30.16 -4.60 -37.05
CA PHE A 200 30.31 -3.82 -38.28
C PHE A 200 31.10 -4.63 -39.28
N ILE A 201 30.57 -4.79 -40.49
CA ILE A 201 31.24 -5.50 -41.59
C ILE A 201 31.35 -4.53 -42.75
N GLU A 202 32.58 -4.21 -43.14
CA GLU A 202 32.86 -3.48 -44.37
C GLU A 202 33.60 -4.39 -45.36
N GLU A 203 33.09 -4.49 -46.58
CA GLU A 203 33.68 -5.25 -47.68
C GLU A 203 34.11 -4.30 -48.80
N GLN A 204 35.41 -4.27 -49.09
CA GLN A 204 35.93 -3.55 -50.26
C GLN A 204 37.03 -4.37 -50.92
N ASN A 205 36.96 -4.54 -52.25
CA ASN A 205 38.05 -5.03 -53.10
C ASN A 205 38.77 -6.27 -52.53
N SER A 206 38.02 -7.31 -52.16
CA SER A 206 38.52 -8.58 -51.60
C SER A 206 39.07 -8.50 -50.15
N ARG A 207 38.70 -7.46 -49.40
CA ARG A 207 38.99 -7.31 -47.96
C ARG A 207 37.68 -7.24 -47.18
N ARG A 208 37.59 -8.00 -46.09
CA ARG A 208 36.51 -7.88 -45.10
C ARG A 208 37.13 -7.45 -43.77
N VAL A 209 36.67 -6.33 -43.24
CA VAL A 209 37.03 -5.90 -41.88
C VAL A 209 35.81 -6.12 -40.99
N SER A 210 36.00 -6.75 -39.84
CA SER A 210 34.96 -6.94 -38.84
C SER A 210 35.42 -6.45 -37.47
N PHE A 211 34.58 -5.66 -36.82
CA PHE A 211 34.79 -5.19 -35.44
C PHE A 211 33.72 -5.77 -34.53
N GLU A 212 34.14 -6.27 -33.37
CA GLU A 212 33.26 -6.67 -32.28
C GLU A 212 33.40 -5.64 -31.16
N ILE A 213 32.31 -4.92 -30.92
CA ILE A 213 32.21 -3.94 -29.84
C ILE A 213 31.56 -4.62 -28.64
N LEU A 214 32.24 -4.58 -27.49
CA LEU A 214 31.66 -5.04 -26.23
C LEU A 214 31.18 -3.81 -25.46
N SER A 215 29.88 -3.70 -25.22
CA SER A 215 29.33 -2.61 -24.41
C SER A 215 29.71 -2.81 -22.94
N THR A 216 30.31 -1.78 -22.34
CA THR A 216 30.68 -1.75 -20.92
C THR A 216 29.61 -1.12 -20.03
N GLY A 217 28.48 -0.67 -20.60
CA GLY A 217 27.41 0.01 -19.85
C GLY A 217 27.75 1.43 -19.37
N HIS A 218 28.83 2.03 -19.87
CA HIS A 218 29.27 3.40 -19.55
C HIS A 218 29.30 4.28 -20.82
N ASP A 219 29.56 5.59 -20.67
CA ASP A 219 29.64 6.59 -21.77
C ASP A 219 30.74 6.30 -22.82
N ASP A 220 31.63 5.35 -22.54
CA ASP A 220 32.75 4.96 -23.40
C ASP A 220 32.50 3.64 -24.15
N VAL A 221 32.76 3.63 -25.46
CA VAL A 221 32.66 2.45 -26.33
C VAL A 221 34.03 1.81 -26.52
N PHE A 222 34.19 0.54 -26.11
CA PHE A 222 35.44 -0.20 -26.27
C PHE A 222 35.36 -1.24 -27.38
N VAL A 223 36.34 -1.23 -28.30
CA VAL A 223 36.53 -2.30 -29.27
C VAL A 223 37.30 -3.43 -28.59
N ASN A 224 36.59 -4.52 -28.29
CA ASN A 224 37.17 -5.67 -27.60
C ASN A 224 37.98 -6.55 -28.56
N LYS A 225 37.53 -6.66 -29.81
CA LYS A 225 38.16 -7.49 -30.83
C LYS A 225 38.00 -6.90 -32.22
N ALA A 226 39.09 -6.88 -32.97
CA ALA A 226 39.09 -6.50 -34.37
C ALA A 226 39.72 -7.63 -35.20
N THR A 227 39.05 -8.01 -36.28
CA THR A 227 39.54 -9.03 -37.20
C THR A 227 39.57 -8.47 -38.63
N LEU A 228 40.74 -8.53 -39.25
CA LEU A 228 40.95 -8.26 -40.67
C LEU A 228 41.07 -9.57 -41.42
N ASN A 229 40.22 -9.76 -42.42
CA ASN A 229 40.30 -10.87 -43.36
C ASN A 229 40.58 -10.35 -44.77
N ILE A 230 41.58 -10.92 -45.44
CA ILE A 230 41.90 -10.61 -46.84
C ILE A 230 41.66 -11.88 -47.65
N PHE A 231 40.91 -11.74 -48.73
CA PHE A 231 40.47 -12.80 -49.63
C PHE A 231 41.15 -12.66 -50.98
N ASN A 232 41.45 -13.79 -51.62
CA ASN A 232 41.78 -13.78 -53.03
C ASN A 232 40.50 -13.51 -53.82
N GLN A 233 40.63 -12.87 -54.98
CA GLN A 233 39.50 -12.55 -55.84
C GLN A 233 38.71 -13.84 -56.17
N GLY A 234 37.43 -13.89 -55.80
CA GLY A 234 36.56 -15.05 -56.01
C GLY A 234 36.63 -16.16 -54.93
N SER A 235 37.41 -15.98 -53.86
CA SER A 235 37.49 -16.93 -52.74
C SER A 235 36.60 -16.52 -51.57
N THR A 236 35.89 -17.49 -50.98
CA THR A 236 35.17 -17.32 -49.70
C THR A 236 36.03 -17.64 -48.48
N THR A 237 37.25 -18.16 -48.69
CA THR A 237 38.21 -18.46 -47.62
C THR A 237 39.30 -17.38 -47.60
N PRO A 238 39.58 -16.75 -46.44
CA PRO A 238 40.62 -15.74 -46.34
C PRO A 238 42.00 -16.39 -46.50
N PHE A 239 42.92 -15.70 -47.19
CA PHE A 239 44.32 -16.12 -47.27
C PHE A 239 45.19 -15.44 -46.21
N ILE A 240 44.71 -14.32 -45.65
CA ILE A 240 45.29 -13.69 -44.46
C ILE A 240 44.15 -13.39 -43.48
N THR A 241 44.30 -13.87 -42.25
CA THR A 241 43.49 -13.46 -41.11
C THR A 241 44.40 -12.87 -40.05
N LYS A 242 44.09 -11.66 -39.60
CA LYS A 242 44.75 -11.02 -38.45
C LYS A 242 43.69 -10.63 -37.45
N THR A 243 43.87 -11.09 -36.21
CA THR A 243 43.00 -10.77 -35.09
C THR A 243 43.81 -10.05 -34.03
N ILE A 244 43.23 -9.00 -33.45
CA ILE A 244 43.77 -8.32 -32.28
C ILE A 244 42.66 -8.27 -31.23
N GLU A 245 43.00 -8.58 -29.98
CA GLU A 245 42.08 -8.66 -28.85
C GLU A 245 42.60 -7.77 -27.70
N GLY A 246 41.67 -7.16 -26.96
CA GLY A 246 41.95 -6.38 -25.75
C GLY A 246 42.09 -4.86 -25.99
N ASN A 247 41.23 -4.08 -25.31
CA ASN A 247 41.22 -2.60 -25.20
C ASN A 247 41.97 -1.83 -26.29
N LEU A 248 41.50 -1.98 -27.54
CA LEU A 248 42.21 -1.52 -28.73
C LEU A 248 42.17 0.01 -28.91
N VAL A 249 41.20 0.69 -28.30
CA VAL A 249 41.04 2.15 -28.31
C VAL A 249 40.45 2.59 -26.97
N LYS A 250 40.95 3.72 -26.47
CA LYS A 250 40.38 4.48 -25.35
C LYS A 250 39.83 5.78 -25.91
#